data_AF-A0AAW7BSZ7-F1
#
_entry.id   AF-A0AAW7BSZ7-F1
#
_cell.length_a   1.000
_cell.length_b   1.000
_cell.length_c   1.000
_cell.angle_alpha   90.00
_cell.angle_beta   90.00
_cell.angle_gamma   90.00
#
_symmetry.space_group_name_H-M   'P 1'
#
loop_
_entity.id
_entity.type
_entity.pdbx_description
1 polymer ?
#
loop_
_entity_poly.entity_id
_entity_poly.type
_entity_poly.pdbx_seq_one_letter_code
_entity_poly.pdbx_strand_id
1 'polypeptide(L)'
;MKILNAQHSLRHYLEQVSGKLITVVSASASETESLIETLVEKGNRLDLLVGTINSFSSPDFIDFCVRDAGASVTLHVDFRAQNSVHWKLILIEPDVVVLGSANFTEVGLSLTRDTCTVIQDAALYAEYLARVAEIKGMEGVVLGEDSPAFDEQLEEYRQSHRRVQASLARSAQYLDGESWLGDETNQSIPLFIWYSDHSDDSEEKAEAFLHASSDGVDWDDVREFFTYECAEGVLPYEEGDMVLTARCNGTHIGFYTFDRILYRDGTYYIYSYRKKRYTQPFKLEDAKERLKDVIPEWYEEMRTSLNRHDINSVVR
;
A
#
# COMPACT_ATOMS: atom_id res chain seq x y z
N MET A 1 -5.32 8.92 -33.82
CA MET A 1 -4.71 9.22 -32.51
C MET A 1 -5.71 10.01 -31.68
N LYS A 2 -5.92 9.64 -30.41
CA LYS A 2 -6.87 10.30 -29.50
C LYS A 2 -6.16 10.58 -28.17
N ILE A 3 -6.32 11.77 -27.60
CA ILE A 3 -5.81 12.11 -26.27
C ILE A 3 -6.90 11.77 -25.23
N LEU A 4 -6.49 11.11 -24.15
CA LEU A 4 -7.28 10.86 -22.94
C LEU A 4 -6.81 11.79 -21.83
N ASN A 5 -7.75 12.25 -21.02
CA ASN A 5 -7.56 13.19 -19.91
C ASN A 5 -8.67 12.98 -18.86
N ALA A 6 -8.74 13.80 -17.82
CA ALA A 6 -9.75 13.69 -16.78
C ALA A 6 -11.22 13.62 -17.27
N GLN A 7 -11.58 14.30 -18.36
CA GLN A 7 -12.94 14.26 -18.92
C GLN A 7 -13.23 13.00 -19.74
N HIS A 8 -12.19 12.39 -20.29
CA HIS A 8 -12.23 11.15 -21.05
C HIS A 8 -11.17 10.20 -20.49
N SER A 9 -11.40 9.74 -19.27
CA SER A 9 -10.40 9.03 -18.46
C SER A 9 -9.99 7.71 -19.08
N LEU A 10 -8.82 7.20 -18.66
CA LEU A 10 -8.34 5.90 -19.08
C LEU A 10 -9.24 4.79 -18.53
N ARG A 11 -9.73 4.90 -17.29
CA ARG A 11 -10.73 3.98 -16.71
C ARG A 11 -11.96 3.89 -17.63
N HIS A 12 -12.58 5.02 -17.95
CA HIS A 12 -13.80 5.00 -18.77
C HIS A 12 -13.52 4.43 -20.17
N TYR A 13 -12.36 4.72 -20.75
CA TYR A 13 -11.96 4.15 -22.04
C TYR A 13 -11.86 2.61 -21.99
N LEU A 14 -11.18 2.06 -20.97
CA LEU A 14 -11.00 0.61 -20.80
C LEU A 14 -12.33 -0.09 -20.52
N GLU A 15 -13.22 0.52 -19.74
CA GLU A 15 -14.55 -0.02 -19.47
C GLU A 15 -15.41 -0.20 -20.73
N GLN A 16 -15.10 0.45 -21.86
CA GLN A 16 -15.82 0.22 -23.12
C GLN A 16 -15.29 -0.98 -23.93
N VAL A 17 -14.20 -1.60 -23.49
CA VAL A 17 -13.53 -2.70 -24.20
C VAL A 17 -14.13 -4.05 -23.77
N SER A 18 -14.40 -4.92 -24.73
CA SER A 18 -14.98 -6.24 -24.48
C SER A 18 -14.41 -7.30 -25.41
N GLY A 19 -14.23 -8.53 -24.90
CA GLY A 19 -13.78 -9.68 -25.69
C GLY A 19 -12.38 -9.54 -26.30
N LYS A 20 -11.48 -8.78 -25.67
CA LYS A 20 -10.10 -8.55 -26.14
C LYS A 20 -9.07 -9.12 -25.16
N LEU A 21 -7.86 -9.39 -25.66
CA LEU A 21 -6.68 -9.38 -24.78
C LEU A 21 -6.25 -7.92 -24.53
N ILE A 22 -6.03 -7.60 -23.26
CA ILE A 22 -5.51 -6.32 -22.81
C ILE A 22 -4.21 -6.60 -22.05
N THR A 23 -3.08 -6.14 -22.58
CA THR A 23 -1.80 -6.18 -21.88
C THR A 23 -1.56 -4.84 -21.19
N VAL A 24 -1.32 -4.86 -19.88
CA VAL A 24 -1.03 -3.66 -19.09
C VAL A 24 0.40 -3.78 -18.56
N VAL A 25 1.21 -2.75 -18.80
CA VAL A 25 2.52 -2.60 -18.18
C VAL A 25 2.52 -1.32 -17.37
N SER A 26 2.80 -1.45 -16.08
CA SER A 26 2.80 -0.30 -15.18
C SER A 26 3.95 -0.32 -14.19
N ALA A 27 4.45 0.87 -13.84
CA ALA A 27 5.49 1.01 -12.83
C ALA A 27 4.97 0.76 -11.42
N SER A 28 3.71 1.10 -11.18
CA SER A 28 3.00 0.84 -9.94
C SER A 28 1.54 0.47 -10.22
N ALA A 29 0.95 -0.34 -9.34
CA ALA A 29 -0.47 -0.68 -9.39
C ALA A 29 -1.11 -0.76 -8.00
N SER A 30 -2.33 -0.24 -7.86
CA SER A 30 -3.09 -0.23 -6.60
C SER A 30 -4.55 0.21 -6.83
N GLU A 31 -5.52 -0.33 -6.09
CA GLU A 31 -6.93 0.13 -6.13
C GLU A 31 -7.56 0.05 -7.54
N THR A 32 -7.28 -1.01 -8.28
CA THR A 32 -7.83 -1.24 -9.62
C THR A 32 -8.50 -2.60 -9.79
N GLU A 33 -8.68 -3.33 -8.69
CA GLU A 33 -9.29 -4.66 -8.60
C GLU A 33 -10.70 -4.64 -9.21
N SER A 34 -11.53 -3.64 -8.86
CA SER A 34 -12.88 -3.48 -9.45
C SER A 34 -12.88 -3.27 -10.97
N LEU A 35 -11.84 -2.64 -11.52
CA LEU A 35 -11.71 -2.51 -12.97
C LEU A 35 -11.31 -3.84 -13.59
N ILE A 36 -10.41 -4.59 -12.96
CA ILE A 36 -10.04 -5.94 -13.41
C ILE A 36 -11.27 -6.82 -13.50
N GLU A 37 -12.08 -6.87 -12.43
CA GLU A 37 -13.35 -7.61 -12.40
C GLU A 37 -14.26 -7.19 -13.55
N THR A 38 -14.49 -5.88 -13.70
CA THR A 38 -15.32 -5.32 -14.79
C THR A 38 -14.82 -5.74 -16.18
N LEU A 39 -13.50 -5.77 -16.40
CA LEU A 39 -12.90 -6.16 -17.67
C LEU A 39 -13.05 -7.67 -17.92
N VAL A 40 -12.86 -8.50 -16.90
CA VAL A 40 -13.04 -9.95 -16.97
C VAL A 40 -14.51 -10.29 -17.25
N GLU A 41 -15.45 -9.64 -16.57
CA GLU A 41 -16.90 -9.81 -16.81
C GLU A 41 -17.30 -9.47 -18.24
N LYS A 42 -16.60 -8.53 -18.88
CA LYS A 42 -16.77 -8.17 -20.31
C LYS A 42 -16.09 -9.16 -21.26
N GLY A 43 -15.63 -10.31 -20.75
CA GLY A 43 -14.99 -11.37 -21.51
C GLY A 43 -13.59 -11.02 -21.99
N ASN A 44 -12.94 -10.01 -21.39
CA ASN A 44 -11.55 -9.71 -21.70
C ASN A 44 -10.61 -10.69 -20.99
N ARG A 45 -9.43 -10.88 -21.58
CA ARG A 45 -8.27 -11.51 -20.93
C ARG A 45 -7.28 -10.41 -20.59
N LEU A 46 -6.70 -10.46 -19.40
CA LEU A 46 -5.75 -9.47 -18.93
C LEU A 46 -4.37 -10.10 -18.79
N ASP A 47 -3.36 -9.40 -19.31
CA ASP A 47 -1.96 -9.77 -19.19
C ASP A 47 -1.20 -8.61 -18.54
N LEU A 48 -0.94 -8.72 -17.25
CA LEU A 48 -0.41 -7.65 -16.42
C LEU A 48 1.10 -7.85 -16.20
N LEU A 49 1.86 -6.77 -16.32
CA LEU A 49 3.26 -6.67 -15.90
C LEU A 49 3.39 -5.45 -14.99
N VAL A 50 3.63 -5.68 -13.70
CA VAL A 50 3.66 -4.62 -12.70
C VAL A 50 5.05 -4.50 -12.09
N GLY A 51 5.54 -3.27 -12.03
CA GLY A 51 6.79 -2.91 -11.41
C GLY A 51 6.72 -2.82 -9.89
N THR A 52 7.89 -2.88 -9.26
CA THR A 52 8.08 -2.72 -7.81
C THR A 52 8.95 -1.52 -7.48
N ILE A 53 9.19 -0.64 -8.46
CA ILE A 53 10.03 0.55 -8.30
C ILE A 53 9.51 1.43 -7.16
N ASN A 54 10.43 1.87 -6.31
CA ASN A 54 10.15 2.64 -5.09
C ASN A 54 9.18 1.96 -4.09
N SER A 55 8.86 0.68 -4.28
CA SER A 55 7.90 -0.04 -3.46
C SER A 55 6.49 0.60 -3.42
N PHE A 56 6.02 1.10 -4.55
CA PHE A 56 4.72 1.79 -4.66
C PHE A 56 3.56 0.92 -5.15
N SER A 57 3.80 -0.29 -5.67
CA SER A 57 2.71 -1.22 -5.93
C SER A 57 2.10 -1.73 -4.62
N SER A 58 0.79 -1.85 -4.58
CA SER A 58 0.10 -2.45 -3.44
C SER A 58 0.34 -3.96 -3.41
N PRO A 59 0.85 -4.52 -2.30
CA PRO A 59 0.92 -5.97 -2.14
C PRO A 59 -0.45 -6.65 -2.22
N ASP A 60 -1.51 -5.99 -1.77
CA ASP A 60 -2.88 -6.52 -1.79
C ASP A 60 -3.41 -6.62 -3.24
N PHE A 61 -3.04 -5.66 -4.10
CA PHE A 61 -3.33 -5.73 -5.53
C PHE A 61 -2.65 -6.95 -6.18
N ILE A 62 -1.40 -7.21 -5.80
CA ILE A 62 -0.64 -8.36 -6.30
C ILE A 62 -1.31 -9.67 -5.85
N ASP A 63 -1.68 -9.77 -4.57
CA ASP A 63 -2.42 -10.93 -4.04
C ASP A 63 -3.72 -11.17 -4.80
N PHE A 64 -4.54 -10.14 -4.96
CA PHE A 64 -5.80 -10.20 -5.67
C PHE A 64 -5.60 -10.75 -7.09
N CYS A 65 -4.61 -10.23 -7.82
CA CYS A 65 -4.33 -10.68 -9.18
C CYS A 65 -3.89 -12.15 -9.27
N VAL A 66 -3.17 -12.65 -8.26
CA VAL A 66 -2.67 -14.04 -8.23
C VAL A 66 -3.72 -15.03 -7.75
N ARG A 67 -4.53 -14.65 -6.76
CA ARG A 67 -5.39 -15.58 -6.02
C ARG A 67 -6.88 -15.42 -6.32
N ASP A 68 -7.33 -14.21 -6.65
CA ASP A 68 -8.77 -13.89 -6.69
C ASP A 68 -9.29 -13.49 -8.08
N ALA A 69 -8.46 -12.90 -8.93
CA ALA A 69 -8.87 -12.36 -10.24
C ALA A 69 -9.26 -13.43 -11.28
N GLY A 70 -9.00 -14.70 -10.98
CA GLY A 70 -9.36 -15.85 -11.80
C GLY A 70 -8.49 -16.06 -13.03
N ALA A 71 -8.74 -17.16 -13.76
CA ALA A 71 -7.88 -17.64 -14.85
C ALA A 71 -7.81 -16.75 -16.11
N SER A 72 -8.61 -15.67 -16.17
CA SER A 72 -8.55 -14.69 -17.27
C SER A 72 -7.51 -13.61 -17.05
N VAL A 73 -6.83 -13.61 -15.90
CA VAL A 73 -5.78 -12.67 -15.53
C VAL A 73 -4.46 -13.42 -15.39
N THR A 74 -3.43 -12.96 -16.09
CA THR A 74 -2.04 -13.37 -15.88
C THR A 74 -1.28 -12.18 -15.31
N LEU A 75 -0.56 -12.36 -14.19
CA LEU A 75 0.30 -11.34 -13.63
C LEU A 75 1.77 -11.72 -13.78
N HIS A 76 2.62 -10.78 -14.15
CA HIS A 76 4.06 -10.82 -13.91
C HIS A 76 4.44 -9.66 -13.00
N VAL A 77 5.28 -9.93 -12.02
CA VAL A 77 5.81 -8.91 -11.10
C VAL A 77 7.31 -8.76 -11.34
N ASP A 78 7.74 -7.52 -11.58
CA ASP A 78 9.15 -7.19 -11.74
C ASP A 78 9.73 -6.77 -10.38
N PHE A 79 10.31 -7.72 -9.65
CA PHE A 79 10.89 -7.56 -8.30
C PHE A 79 12.27 -6.89 -8.28
N ARG A 80 12.77 -6.38 -9.40
CA ARG A 80 14.11 -5.77 -9.49
C ARG A 80 14.22 -4.38 -8.83
N ALA A 81 13.24 -4.00 -8.01
CA ALA A 81 13.20 -2.77 -7.23
C ALA A 81 13.53 -1.52 -8.06
N GLN A 82 14.65 -0.84 -7.80
CA GLN A 82 15.04 0.39 -8.50
C GLN A 82 15.34 0.19 -9.99
N ASN A 83 15.58 -1.06 -10.43
CA ASN A 83 15.75 -1.43 -11.83
C ASN A 83 14.46 -1.98 -12.47
N SER A 84 13.35 -1.95 -11.73
CA SER A 84 12.06 -2.44 -12.19
C SER A 84 11.48 -1.56 -13.31
N VAL A 85 10.59 -2.15 -14.12
CA VAL A 85 9.91 -1.48 -15.21
C VAL A 85 9.24 -0.18 -14.74
N HIS A 86 9.47 0.91 -15.48
CA HIS A 86 8.86 2.22 -15.20
C HIS A 86 7.84 2.64 -16.28
N TRP A 87 7.50 1.72 -17.19
CA TRP A 87 6.61 1.98 -18.32
C TRP A 87 5.17 2.18 -17.85
N LYS A 88 4.41 2.91 -18.65
CA LYS A 88 2.97 3.10 -18.51
C LYS A 88 2.36 2.88 -19.89
N LEU A 89 2.02 1.63 -20.15
CA LEU A 89 1.65 1.12 -21.48
C LEU A 89 0.43 0.22 -21.36
N ILE A 90 -0.54 0.41 -22.25
CA ILE A 90 -1.63 -0.55 -22.44
C ILE A 90 -1.71 -0.93 -23.90
N LEU A 91 -1.80 -2.22 -24.17
CA LEU A 91 -1.95 -2.79 -25.50
C LEU A 91 -3.31 -3.50 -25.54
N ILE A 92 -4.12 -3.23 -26.57
CA ILE A 92 -5.45 -3.83 -26.73
C ILE A 92 -5.54 -4.45 -28.12
N GLU A 93 -5.87 -5.73 -28.18
CA GLU A 93 -5.99 -6.44 -29.45
C GLU A 93 -7.03 -5.79 -30.41
N PRO A 94 -6.73 -5.70 -31.71
CA PRO A 94 -5.55 -6.25 -32.37
C PRO A 94 -4.37 -5.27 -32.54
N ASP A 95 -4.58 -3.98 -32.36
CA ASP A 95 -3.66 -2.95 -32.88
C ASP A 95 -3.69 -1.62 -32.10
N VAL A 96 -4.25 -1.60 -30.90
CA VAL A 96 -4.37 -0.37 -30.10
C VAL A 96 -3.24 -0.29 -29.08
N VAL A 97 -2.55 0.84 -29.07
CA VAL A 97 -1.46 1.20 -28.16
C VAL A 97 -1.87 2.45 -27.39
N VAL A 98 -1.86 2.38 -26.07
CA VAL A 98 -2.07 3.51 -25.18
C VAL A 98 -0.78 3.80 -24.42
N LEU A 99 -0.26 5.01 -24.58
CA LEU A 99 0.97 5.48 -23.95
C LEU A 99 0.69 6.75 -23.15
N GLY A 100 1.31 6.89 -21.99
CA GLY A 100 1.14 8.10 -21.18
C GLY A 100 1.99 8.11 -19.93
N SER A 101 1.57 8.95 -18.98
CA SER A 101 2.20 9.05 -17.66
C SER A 101 1.48 8.23 -16.58
N ALA A 102 0.25 7.79 -16.85
CA ALA A 102 -0.63 7.15 -15.88
C ALA A 102 -0.18 5.74 -15.47
N ASN A 103 0.09 5.55 -14.18
CA ASN A 103 0.23 4.23 -13.59
C ASN A 103 -1.13 3.51 -13.50
N PHE A 104 -1.14 2.21 -13.21
CA PHE A 104 -2.34 1.40 -13.08
C PHE A 104 -2.91 1.51 -11.66
N THR A 105 -3.18 2.74 -11.27
CA THR A 105 -3.72 3.14 -9.97
C THR A 105 -5.10 3.80 -10.16
N GLU A 106 -5.94 3.88 -9.13
CA GLU A 106 -7.21 4.63 -9.23
C GLU A 106 -6.98 6.08 -9.71
N VAL A 107 -5.98 6.75 -9.14
CA VAL A 107 -5.59 8.13 -9.49
C VAL A 107 -5.05 8.19 -10.93
N GLY A 108 -4.13 7.30 -11.31
CA GLY A 108 -3.56 7.27 -12.66
C GLY A 108 -4.63 7.02 -13.72
N LEU A 109 -5.52 6.06 -13.50
CA LEU A 109 -6.61 5.73 -14.42
C LEU A 109 -7.65 6.86 -14.54
N SER A 110 -7.82 7.68 -13.51
CA SER A 110 -8.68 8.87 -13.56
C SER A 110 -8.16 9.95 -14.50
N LEU A 111 -6.84 9.98 -14.77
CA LEU A 111 -6.15 11.03 -15.52
C LEU A 111 -6.35 12.44 -14.96
N THR A 112 -6.59 12.57 -13.65
CA THR A 112 -6.73 13.87 -12.99
C THR A 112 -5.43 14.68 -13.03
N ARG A 113 -4.28 14.00 -13.00
CA ARG A 113 -2.93 14.59 -13.05
C ARG A 113 -2.10 14.12 -14.26
N ASP A 114 -2.67 13.26 -15.08
CA ASP A 114 -1.99 12.52 -16.14
C ASP A 114 -2.67 12.68 -17.48
N THR A 115 -1.97 12.31 -18.54
CA THR A 115 -2.56 12.18 -19.88
C THR A 115 -2.05 10.92 -20.55
N CYS A 116 -2.89 10.38 -21.43
CA CYS A 116 -2.53 9.25 -22.28
C CYS A 116 -2.91 9.56 -23.72
N THR A 117 -2.23 8.90 -24.65
CA THR A 117 -2.55 8.95 -26.07
C THR A 117 -2.84 7.55 -26.57
N VAL A 118 -4.00 7.40 -27.21
CA VAL A 118 -4.44 6.20 -27.90
C VAL A 118 -4.01 6.28 -29.36
N ILE A 119 -3.28 5.27 -29.80
CA ILE A 119 -2.70 5.10 -31.12
C ILE A 119 -3.24 3.78 -31.67
N GLN A 120 -3.72 3.77 -32.90
CA GLN A 120 -4.11 2.54 -33.58
C GLN A 120 -3.06 2.28 -34.66
N ASP A 121 -2.19 1.32 -34.41
CA ASP A 121 -1.05 0.98 -35.24
C ASP A 121 -0.59 -0.45 -34.95
N ALA A 122 -0.82 -1.36 -35.90
CA ALA A 122 -0.53 -2.78 -35.76
C ALA A 122 0.98 -3.07 -35.66
N ALA A 123 1.83 -2.26 -36.31
CA ALA A 123 3.27 -2.45 -36.28
C ALA A 123 3.83 -2.02 -34.91
N LEU A 124 3.39 -0.86 -34.41
CA LEU A 124 3.76 -0.37 -33.08
C LEU A 124 3.27 -1.32 -31.99
N TYR A 125 2.04 -1.83 -32.11
CA TYR A 125 1.47 -2.81 -31.20
C TYR A 125 2.32 -4.09 -31.13
N ALA A 126 2.68 -4.65 -32.29
CA ALA A 126 3.50 -5.86 -32.36
C ALA A 126 4.91 -5.64 -31.81
N GLU A 127 5.51 -4.46 -32.05
CA GLU A 127 6.82 -4.10 -31.49
C GLU A 127 6.76 -4.06 -29.96
N TYR A 128 5.76 -3.39 -29.39
CA TYR A 128 5.62 -3.33 -27.93
C TYR A 128 5.34 -4.70 -27.32
N LEU A 129 4.51 -5.55 -27.94
CA LEU A 129 4.32 -6.93 -27.46
C LEU A 129 5.64 -7.70 -27.38
N ALA A 130 6.49 -7.59 -28.41
CA ALA A 130 7.80 -8.22 -28.40
C ALA A 130 8.68 -7.70 -27.25
N ARG A 131 8.68 -6.39 -27.00
CA ARG A 131 9.42 -5.79 -25.88
C ARG A 131 8.89 -6.22 -24.52
N VAL A 132 7.58 -6.33 -24.35
CA VAL A 132 6.98 -6.83 -23.11
C VAL A 132 7.39 -8.27 -22.86
N ALA A 133 7.41 -9.12 -23.90
CA ALA A 133 7.90 -10.48 -23.79
C ALA A 133 9.38 -10.55 -23.40
N GLU A 134 10.23 -9.66 -23.95
CA GLU A 134 11.64 -9.53 -23.54
C GLU A 134 11.77 -9.20 -22.05
N ILE A 135 10.97 -8.26 -21.53
CA ILE A 135 11.00 -7.88 -20.11
C ILE A 135 10.57 -9.05 -19.21
N LYS A 136 9.51 -9.75 -19.57
CA LYS A 136 9.02 -10.93 -18.82
C LYS A 136 10.03 -12.07 -18.75
N GLY A 137 10.95 -12.16 -19.71
CA GLY A 137 12.04 -13.13 -19.70
C GLY A 137 13.26 -12.72 -18.89
N MET A 138 13.28 -11.54 -18.27
CA MET A 138 14.40 -11.06 -17.47
C MET A 138 14.42 -11.74 -16.09
N GLU A 139 15.63 -12.04 -15.59
CA GLU A 139 15.81 -12.48 -14.21
C GLU A 139 15.25 -11.46 -13.22
N GLY A 140 14.47 -11.91 -12.23
CA GLY A 140 13.77 -11.05 -11.27
C GLY A 140 12.41 -10.54 -11.75
N VAL A 141 11.97 -10.89 -12.96
CA VAL A 141 10.59 -10.74 -13.40
C VAL A 141 9.91 -12.10 -13.33
N VAL A 142 8.91 -12.21 -12.45
CA VAL A 142 8.38 -13.51 -12.02
C VAL A 142 6.91 -13.58 -12.35
N LEU A 143 6.48 -14.71 -12.90
CA LEU A 143 5.07 -15.00 -13.11
C LEU A 143 4.38 -15.15 -11.73
N GLY A 144 3.29 -14.43 -11.54
CA GLY A 144 2.45 -14.50 -10.35
C GLY A 144 1.69 -15.82 -10.32
N GLU A 145 2.14 -16.72 -9.47
CA GLU A 145 1.53 -18.03 -9.24
C GLU A 145 1.44 -18.27 -7.73
N ASP A 146 0.39 -18.96 -7.30
CA ASP A 146 0.22 -19.38 -5.90
C ASP A 146 1.26 -20.48 -5.58
N SER A 147 2.47 -20.06 -5.24
CA SER A 147 3.63 -20.91 -5.06
C SER A 147 4.58 -20.37 -3.99
N PRO A 148 5.26 -21.25 -3.23
CA PRO A 148 6.18 -20.82 -2.18
C PRO A 148 7.31 -19.89 -2.67
N ALA A 149 7.78 -20.09 -3.91
CA ALA A 149 8.87 -19.29 -4.48
C ALA A 149 8.43 -17.87 -4.87
N PHE A 150 7.17 -17.71 -5.26
CA PHE A 150 6.59 -16.39 -5.48
C PHE A 150 6.28 -15.70 -4.14
N ASP A 151 5.72 -16.45 -3.17
CA ASP A 151 5.39 -15.93 -1.84
C ASP A 151 6.63 -15.40 -1.10
N GLU A 152 7.77 -16.08 -1.22
CA GLU A 152 9.04 -15.62 -0.64
C GLU A 152 9.46 -14.24 -1.17
N GLN A 153 9.43 -14.05 -2.51
CA GLN A 153 9.76 -12.76 -3.13
C GLN A 153 8.73 -11.68 -2.81
N LEU A 154 7.46 -12.05 -2.74
CA LEU A 154 6.40 -11.13 -2.35
C LEU A 154 6.54 -10.70 -0.89
N GLU A 155 6.98 -11.56 0.01
CA GLU A 155 7.22 -11.19 1.42
C GLU A 155 8.43 -10.25 1.56
N GLU A 156 9.52 -10.50 0.84
CA GLU A 156 10.65 -9.54 0.77
C GLU A 156 10.19 -8.16 0.25
N TYR A 157 9.31 -8.17 -0.76
CA TYR A 157 8.70 -6.95 -1.26
C TYR A 157 7.80 -6.28 -0.22
N ARG A 158 6.96 -7.02 0.51
CA ARG A 158 6.09 -6.50 1.59
C ARG A 158 6.90 -5.80 2.66
N GLN A 159 8.04 -6.35 3.06
CA GLN A 159 8.92 -5.72 4.04
C GLN A 159 9.46 -4.39 3.52
N SER A 160 9.92 -4.36 2.27
CA SER A 160 10.40 -3.14 1.62
C SER A 160 9.30 -2.09 1.48
N HIS A 161 8.10 -2.51 1.06
CA HIS A 161 6.90 -1.68 0.98
C HIS A 161 6.54 -1.06 2.32
N ARG A 162 6.44 -1.87 3.39
CA ARG A 162 6.13 -1.39 4.75
C ARG A 162 7.11 -0.31 5.21
N ARG A 163 8.42 -0.54 5.05
CA ARG A 163 9.45 0.46 5.42
C ARG A 163 9.32 1.77 4.65
N VAL A 164 9.05 1.70 3.34
CA VAL A 164 8.86 2.91 2.52
C VAL A 164 7.60 3.66 2.96
N GLN A 165 6.48 2.97 3.16
CA GLN A 165 5.22 3.59 3.57
C GLN A 165 5.31 4.20 4.98
N ALA A 166 5.95 3.52 5.94
CA ALA A 166 6.25 4.08 7.25
C ALA A 166 7.12 5.35 7.14
N SER A 167 8.10 5.37 6.24
CA SER A 167 8.91 6.56 5.97
C SER A 167 8.11 7.74 5.38
N LEU A 168 7.21 7.46 4.43
CA LEU A 168 6.31 8.47 3.86
C LEU A 168 5.36 9.04 4.91
N ALA A 169 4.77 8.18 5.74
CA ALA A 169 3.87 8.56 6.84
C ALA A 169 4.54 9.53 7.84
N ARG A 170 5.86 9.42 8.04
CA ARG A 170 6.64 10.32 8.92
C ARG A 170 6.96 11.67 8.29
N SER A 171 7.12 11.72 6.97
CA SER A 171 7.67 12.89 6.27
C SER A 171 6.60 13.77 5.63
N ALA A 172 5.48 13.19 5.20
CA ALA A 172 4.42 13.91 4.53
C ALA A 172 3.46 14.60 5.51
N GLN A 173 2.90 15.74 5.10
CA GLN A 173 1.90 16.49 5.85
C GLN A 173 0.79 16.93 4.90
N TYR A 174 -0.26 16.12 4.81
CA TYR A 174 -1.44 16.46 4.04
C TYR A 174 -2.45 17.17 4.94
N LEU A 175 -3.34 17.96 4.33
CA LEU A 175 -4.37 18.71 5.04
C LEU A 175 -5.40 17.77 5.69
N ASP A 176 -5.82 16.77 4.92
CA ASP A 176 -6.88 15.81 5.21
C ASP A 176 -6.58 14.46 4.53
N GLY A 177 -7.39 13.45 4.84
CA GLY A 177 -7.24 12.10 4.26
C GLY A 177 -7.46 12.07 2.76
N GLU A 178 -8.33 12.93 2.21
CA GLU A 178 -8.58 12.98 0.76
C GLU A 178 -7.34 13.45 0.01
N SER A 179 -6.64 14.45 0.55
CA SER A 179 -5.37 14.94 0.04
C SER A 179 -4.27 13.87 0.11
N TRP A 180 -4.25 13.07 1.18
CA TRP A 180 -3.33 11.92 1.30
C TRP A 180 -3.64 10.86 0.22
N LEU A 181 -4.92 10.55 0.01
CA LEU A 181 -5.38 9.68 -1.07
C LEU A 181 -5.13 10.30 -2.45
N GLY A 182 -5.08 11.62 -2.61
CA GLY A 182 -4.74 12.27 -3.87
C GLY A 182 -3.32 11.99 -4.38
N ASP A 183 -2.44 11.46 -3.52
CA ASP A 183 -1.08 11.06 -3.85
C ASP A 183 -0.99 9.54 -4.02
N GLU A 184 -0.64 9.07 -5.22
CA GLU A 184 -0.58 7.63 -5.52
C GLU A 184 0.65 6.93 -4.92
N THR A 185 1.60 7.66 -4.34
CA THR A 185 2.72 7.02 -3.62
C THR A 185 2.31 6.50 -2.25
N ASN A 186 1.20 7.02 -1.72
CA ASN A 186 0.64 6.68 -0.42
C ASN A 186 -0.26 5.45 -0.54
N GLN A 187 0.15 4.35 0.08
CA GLN A 187 -0.46 3.03 -0.10
C GLN A 187 -0.89 2.39 1.22
N SER A 188 -0.19 2.66 2.32
CA SER A 188 -0.57 2.13 3.63
C SER A 188 -0.08 3.00 4.79
N ILE A 189 -0.69 2.79 5.95
CA ILE A 189 -0.32 3.41 7.23
C ILE A 189 -0.25 2.29 8.28
N PRO A 190 0.83 2.20 9.08
CA PRO A 190 0.89 1.27 10.21
C PRO A 190 -0.26 1.49 11.19
N LEU A 191 -0.86 0.42 11.67
CA LEU A 191 -2.00 0.44 12.59
C LEU A 191 -1.65 -0.34 13.84
N PHE A 192 -1.90 0.24 15.01
CA PHE A 192 -1.76 -0.45 16.29
C PHE A 192 -3.05 -0.33 17.11
N ILE A 193 -3.73 -1.46 17.33
CA ILE A 193 -4.94 -1.52 18.15
C ILE A 193 -4.64 -2.29 19.43
N TRP A 194 -4.94 -1.69 20.58
CA TRP A 194 -4.72 -2.32 21.89
C TRP A 194 -5.99 -2.45 22.70
N TYR A 195 -6.01 -3.45 23.59
CA TYR A 195 -7.17 -3.75 24.44
C TYR A 195 -6.97 -3.31 25.89
N SER A 196 -5.76 -3.49 26.44
CA SER A 196 -5.52 -3.40 27.88
C SER A 196 -5.30 -1.98 28.36
N ASP A 197 -5.93 -1.66 29.49
CA ASP A 197 -5.42 -0.63 30.39
C ASP A 197 -4.12 -1.12 31.04
N HIS A 198 -3.19 -0.19 31.24
CA HIS A 198 -1.99 -0.46 32.01
C HIS A 198 -2.33 -0.46 33.50
N SER A 199 -1.81 -1.45 34.23
CA SER A 199 -1.83 -1.46 35.69
C SER A 199 -0.61 -0.71 36.24
N ASP A 200 -0.68 -0.24 37.48
CA ASP A 200 0.45 0.39 38.18
C ASP A 200 1.74 -0.47 38.09
N ASP A 201 1.62 -1.79 38.24
CA ASP A 201 2.75 -2.73 38.10
C ASP A 201 3.34 -2.75 36.67
N SER A 202 2.49 -2.63 35.64
CA SER A 202 2.98 -2.56 34.25
C SER A 202 3.64 -1.22 33.94
N GLU A 203 3.18 -0.13 34.56
CA GLU A 203 3.81 1.19 34.44
C GLU A 203 5.19 1.20 35.12
N GLU A 204 5.29 0.72 36.37
CA GLU A 204 6.57 0.61 37.09
C GLU A 204 7.60 -0.23 36.32
N LYS A 205 7.16 -1.34 35.70
CA LYS A 205 8.02 -2.17 34.85
C LYS A 205 8.47 -1.43 33.60
N ALA A 206 7.55 -0.77 32.89
CA ALA A 206 7.86 -0.02 31.69
C ALA A 206 8.86 1.11 31.99
N GLU A 207 8.65 1.86 33.07
CA GLU A 207 9.56 2.90 33.55
C GLU A 207 10.96 2.32 33.86
N ALA A 208 11.03 1.24 34.64
CA ALA A 208 12.29 0.58 34.96
C ALA A 208 13.04 0.07 33.72
N PHE A 209 12.31 -0.51 32.75
CA PHE A 209 12.91 -0.97 31.49
C PHE A 209 13.42 0.18 30.63
N LEU A 210 12.69 1.29 30.57
CA LEU A 210 13.12 2.48 29.86
C LEU A 210 14.40 3.03 30.48
N HIS A 211 14.41 3.29 31.80
CA HIS A 211 15.59 3.79 32.53
C HIS A 211 16.83 2.89 32.36
N ALA A 212 16.66 1.57 32.33
CA ALA A 212 17.77 0.65 32.13
C ALA A 212 18.31 0.65 30.68
N SER A 213 17.54 1.13 29.70
CA SER A 213 17.83 1.01 28.27
C SER A 213 18.23 2.32 27.58
N SER A 214 17.96 3.47 28.20
CA SER A 214 18.17 4.79 27.61
C SER A 214 18.78 5.76 28.61
N ASP A 215 19.95 6.28 28.28
CA ASP A 215 20.55 7.40 29.01
C ASP A 215 19.80 8.69 28.67
N GLY A 216 19.03 9.23 29.62
CA GLY A 216 18.54 10.61 29.60
C GLY A 216 17.13 10.87 29.06
N VAL A 217 16.25 9.86 28.99
CA VAL A 217 14.80 10.09 28.83
C VAL A 217 14.12 9.89 30.18
N ASP A 218 13.51 10.95 30.70
CA ASP A 218 12.71 10.88 31.93
C ASP A 218 11.32 10.31 31.63
N TRP A 219 10.71 9.58 32.57
CA TRP A 219 9.36 9.05 32.40
C TRP A 219 8.33 10.15 32.12
N ASP A 220 8.52 11.34 32.69
CA ASP A 220 7.67 12.51 32.44
C ASP A 220 7.69 12.98 30.97
N ASP A 221 8.74 12.64 30.22
CA ASP A 221 8.84 12.89 28.78
C ASP A 221 8.14 11.81 27.95
N VAL A 222 7.63 10.73 28.55
CA VAL A 222 6.77 9.76 27.89
C VAL A 222 5.36 10.35 27.77
N ARG A 223 4.83 10.36 26.54
CA ARG A 223 3.45 10.75 26.24
C ARG A 223 2.50 9.59 26.50
N GLU A 224 2.90 8.41 26.05
CA GLU A 224 2.14 7.18 26.11
C GLU A 224 3.09 5.98 25.96
N PHE A 225 2.73 4.85 26.54
CA PHE A 225 3.39 3.58 26.25
C PHE A 225 2.38 2.51 25.89
N PHE A 226 2.84 1.49 25.16
CA PHE A 226 2.03 0.39 24.70
C PHE A 226 2.76 -0.94 24.91
N THR A 227 1.99 -2.02 25.00
CA THR A 227 2.53 -3.38 25.07
C THR A 227 2.02 -4.20 23.89
N TYR A 228 2.86 -5.09 23.37
CA TYR A 228 2.51 -6.02 22.30
C TYR A 228 3.17 -7.37 22.51
N GLU A 229 2.37 -8.42 22.64
CA GLU A 229 2.86 -9.77 22.88
C GLU A 229 3.14 -10.48 21.55
N CYS A 230 4.42 -10.72 21.25
CA CYS A 230 4.83 -11.56 20.13
C CYS A 230 6.27 -12.07 20.33
N ALA A 231 6.67 -13.03 19.52
CA ALA A 231 8.05 -13.53 19.54
C ALA A 231 9.05 -12.42 19.13
N GLU A 232 10.29 -12.55 19.62
CA GLU A 232 11.38 -11.64 19.26
C GLU A 232 11.60 -11.63 17.73
N GLY A 233 11.70 -10.42 17.17
CA GLY A 233 11.88 -10.19 15.74
C GLY A 233 10.59 -10.20 14.92
N VAL A 234 9.43 -10.47 15.53
CA VAL A 234 8.14 -10.58 14.82
C VAL A 234 7.32 -9.28 14.86
N LEU A 235 7.71 -8.31 15.68
CA LEU A 235 6.99 -7.04 15.78
C LEU A 235 6.90 -6.35 14.41
N PRO A 236 5.71 -5.91 13.96
CA PRO A 236 5.54 -5.33 12.63
C PRO A 236 5.93 -3.85 12.54
N TYR A 237 6.44 -3.26 13.64
CA TYR A 237 6.80 -1.85 13.75
C TYR A 237 8.30 -1.68 14.03
N GLU A 238 8.88 -0.59 13.54
CA GLU A 238 10.26 -0.19 13.78
C GLU A 238 10.32 1.09 14.63
N GLU A 239 11.46 1.32 15.30
CA GLU A 239 11.68 2.58 16.03
C GLU A 239 11.61 3.78 15.08
N GLY A 240 10.87 4.80 15.51
CA GLY A 240 10.60 6.02 14.78
C GLY A 240 9.33 5.97 13.92
N ASP A 241 8.66 4.84 13.77
CA ASP A 241 7.46 4.73 12.92
C ASP A 241 6.32 5.66 13.36
N MET A 242 5.59 6.20 12.37
CA MET A 242 4.34 6.94 12.58
C MET A 242 3.17 5.99 12.44
N VAL A 243 2.49 5.71 13.55
CA VAL A 243 1.49 4.65 13.65
C VAL A 243 0.13 5.27 14.00
N LEU A 244 -0.92 4.87 13.29
CA LEU A 244 -2.28 5.14 13.72
C LEU A 244 -2.60 4.19 14.86
N THR A 245 -2.86 4.74 16.04
CA THR A 245 -3.15 3.95 17.23
C THR A 245 -4.60 4.14 17.64
N ALA A 246 -5.25 3.10 18.14
CA ALA A 246 -6.55 3.19 18.80
C ALA A 246 -6.76 2.10 19.84
N ARG A 247 -7.65 2.36 20.82
CA ARG A 247 -8.19 1.27 21.64
C ARG A 247 -9.17 0.44 20.83
N CYS A 248 -9.24 -0.86 21.12
CA CYS A 248 -10.14 -1.81 20.46
C CYS A 248 -11.62 -1.43 20.51
N ASN A 249 -12.03 -0.58 21.46
CA ASN A 249 -13.39 -0.04 21.56
C ASN A 249 -13.63 1.23 20.71
N GLY A 250 -12.70 1.60 19.83
CA GLY A 250 -12.78 2.78 18.97
C GLY A 250 -12.48 4.10 19.68
N THR A 251 -11.86 4.09 20.86
CA THR A 251 -11.44 5.32 21.58
C THR A 251 -9.94 5.59 21.43
N HIS A 252 -9.50 6.78 21.87
CA HIS A 252 -8.08 7.18 21.86
C HIS A 252 -7.42 7.09 20.47
N ILE A 253 -8.20 7.36 19.42
CA ILE A 253 -7.73 7.33 18.03
C ILE A 253 -6.78 8.51 17.78
N GLY A 254 -5.53 8.20 17.43
CA GLY A 254 -4.53 9.21 17.14
C GLY A 254 -3.25 8.66 16.55
N PHE A 255 -2.51 9.54 15.89
CA PHE A 255 -1.16 9.22 15.43
C PHE A 255 -0.14 9.37 16.57
N TYR A 256 0.71 8.34 16.71
CA TYR A 256 1.83 8.32 17.65
C TYR A 256 3.10 7.92 16.92
N THR A 257 4.23 8.47 17.38
CA THR A 257 5.54 7.96 16.98
C THR A 257 5.96 6.88 17.96
N PHE A 258 6.40 5.73 17.48
CA PHE A 258 6.99 4.69 18.31
C PHE A 258 8.47 4.97 18.48
N ASP A 259 8.82 5.84 19.43
CA ASP A 259 10.16 6.40 19.60
C ASP A 259 11.18 5.40 20.16
N ARG A 260 10.72 4.42 20.94
CA ARG A 260 11.54 3.37 21.53
C ARG A 260 10.78 2.07 21.61
N ILE A 261 11.44 0.96 21.29
CA ILE A 261 10.83 -0.38 21.32
C ILE A 261 11.77 -1.33 22.05
N LEU A 262 11.31 -1.94 23.13
CA LEU A 262 12.10 -2.86 23.97
C LEU A 262 11.41 -4.21 24.08
N TYR A 263 12.12 -5.29 23.76
CA TYR A 263 11.63 -6.65 23.95
C TYR A 263 12.03 -7.20 25.33
N ARG A 264 11.07 -7.73 26.09
CA ARG A 264 11.29 -8.40 27.38
C ARG A 264 10.33 -9.58 27.52
N ASP A 265 10.89 -10.78 27.63
CA ASP A 265 10.16 -12.01 28.00
C ASP A 265 8.85 -12.24 27.22
N GLY A 266 8.89 -12.09 25.89
CA GLY A 266 7.72 -12.29 25.02
C GLY A 266 6.83 -11.07 24.82
N THR A 267 7.17 -9.93 25.45
CA THR A 267 6.42 -8.67 25.35
C THR A 267 7.30 -7.55 24.83
N TYR A 268 6.79 -6.82 23.84
CA TYR A 268 7.35 -5.55 23.41
C TYR A 268 6.74 -4.40 24.21
N TYR A 269 7.60 -3.54 24.73
CA TYR A 269 7.25 -2.27 25.35
C TYR A 269 7.59 -1.15 24.37
N ILE A 270 6.58 -0.39 23.97
CA ILE A 270 6.66 0.60 22.91
C ILE A 270 6.37 1.97 23.52
N TYR A 271 7.31 2.90 23.42
CA TYR A 271 7.20 4.21 24.05
C TYR A 271 7.02 5.30 22.99
N SER A 272 6.09 6.22 23.26
CA SER A 272 5.93 7.44 22.49
C SER A 272 6.30 8.63 23.37
N TYR A 273 7.28 9.42 22.96
CA TYR A 273 7.77 10.56 23.74
C TYR A 273 7.03 11.83 23.40
N ARG A 274 6.80 12.70 24.39
CA ARG A 274 6.25 14.05 24.23
C ARG A 274 7.14 14.88 23.31
N LYS A 275 6.57 15.41 22.23
CA LYS A 275 7.25 16.33 21.31
C LYS A 275 6.47 17.62 21.14
N LYS A 276 7.18 18.73 20.87
CA LYS A 276 6.54 20.02 20.55
C LYS A 276 5.64 19.96 19.31
N ARG A 277 5.95 19.07 18.37
CA ARG A 277 5.14 18.79 17.17
C ARG A 277 5.43 17.39 16.68
N TYR A 278 4.38 16.61 16.40
CA TYR A 278 4.48 15.41 15.59
C TYR A 278 4.09 15.76 14.16
N THR A 279 4.85 15.26 13.19
CA THR A 279 4.33 15.14 11.83
C THR A 279 3.26 14.04 11.86
N GLN A 280 2.14 14.25 11.20
CA GLN A 280 1.13 13.21 11.03
C GLN A 280 0.79 13.16 9.54
N PRO A 281 0.47 11.98 8.99
CA PRO A 281 0.19 11.84 7.56
C PRO A 281 -0.90 12.83 7.12
N PHE A 282 -1.98 12.89 7.89
CA PHE A 282 -3.08 13.84 7.69
C PHE A 282 -3.84 14.05 9.01
N LYS A 283 -4.78 15.00 9.03
CA LYS A 283 -5.66 15.22 10.18
C LYS A 283 -6.82 14.22 10.21
N LEU A 284 -7.05 13.59 11.35
CA LEU A 284 -8.11 12.58 11.54
C LEU A 284 -9.51 13.17 11.76
N GLU A 285 -9.67 14.50 11.77
CA GLU A 285 -10.90 15.19 12.20
C GLU A 285 -12.16 14.64 11.50
N ASP A 286 -12.09 14.42 10.19
CA ASP A 286 -13.22 13.94 9.39
C ASP A 286 -13.37 12.40 9.37
N ALA A 287 -12.33 11.67 9.79
CA ALA A 287 -12.30 10.19 9.76
C ALA A 287 -12.60 9.54 11.12
N LYS A 288 -12.53 10.30 12.22
CA LYS A 288 -12.59 9.74 13.59
C LYS A 288 -13.85 8.94 13.91
N GLU A 289 -15.02 9.43 13.54
CA GLU A 289 -16.27 8.72 13.83
C GLU A 289 -16.37 7.41 13.03
N ARG A 290 -15.98 7.42 11.75
CA ARG A 290 -15.96 6.20 10.94
C ARG A 290 -14.91 5.20 11.43
N LEU A 291 -13.72 5.67 11.78
CA LEU A 291 -12.67 4.84 12.39
C LEU A 291 -13.16 4.15 13.66
N LYS A 292 -13.88 4.87 14.52
CA LYS A 292 -14.44 4.31 15.76
C LYS A 292 -15.35 3.12 15.51
N ASP A 293 -16.12 3.14 14.42
CA ASP A 293 -17.05 2.06 14.09
C ASP A 293 -16.35 0.81 13.54
N VAL A 294 -15.22 0.98 12.81
CA VAL A 294 -14.49 -0.13 12.16
C VAL A 294 -13.35 -0.73 12.99
N ILE A 295 -12.77 0.04 13.93
CA ILE A 295 -11.65 -0.41 14.77
C ILE A 295 -11.93 -1.73 15.52
N PRO A 296 -13.12 -1.96 16.10
CA PRO A 296 -13.41 -3.24 16.77
C PRO A 296 -13.27 -4.45 15.83
N GLU A 297 -13.73 -4.32 14.59
CA GLU A 297 -13.60 -5.39 13.59
C GLU A 297 -12.13 -5.61 13.19
N TRP A 298 -11.39 -4.53 12.92
CA TRP A 298 -9.96 -4.62 12.60
C TRP A 298 -9.11 -5.20 13.74
N TYR A 299 -9.54 -5.03 14.99
CA TYR A 299 -8.90 -5.66 16.14
C TYR A 299 -9.08 -7.18 16.12
N GLU A 300 -10.30 -7.68 15.89
CA GLU A 300 -10.58 -9.11 15.80
C GLU A 300 -9.85 -9.76 14.61
N GLU A 301 -9.65 -9.02 13.53
CA GLU A 301 -8.86 -9.43 12.37
C GLU A 301 -7.33 -9.33 12.59
N MET A 302 -6.89 -8.87 13.77
CA MET A 302 -5.47 -8.69 14.12
C MET A 302 -4.71 -7.81 13.12
N ARG A 303 -5.35 -6.78 12.57
CA ARG A 303 -4.72 -5.89 11.58
C ARG A 303 -3.59 -5.08 12.20
N THR A 304 -2.50 -4.96 11.46
CA THR A 304 -1.29 -4.19 11.84
C THR A 304 -0.97 -3.06 10.85
N SER A 305 -1.80 -2.89 9.83
CA SER A 305 -1.72 -1.81 8.84
C SER A 305 -3.09 -1.51 8.26
N LEU A 306 -3.30 -0.25 7.87
CA LEU A 306 -4.40 0.15 7.00
C LEU A 306 -3.86 0.31 5.59
N ASN A 307 -4.48 -0.37 4.64
CA ASN A 307 -4.20 -0.11 3.24
C ASN A 307 -5.00 1.10 2.75
N ARG A 308 -4.80 1.44 1.49
CA ARG A 308 -5.43 2.59 0.86
C ARG A 308 -6.97 2.48 0.80
N HIS A 309 -7.48 1.28 0.57
CA HIS A 309 -8.91 0.99 0.56
C HIS A 309 -9.54 1.24 1.93
N ASP A 310 -8.88 0.78 3.01
CA ASP A 310 -9.30 1.01 4.39
C ASP A 310 -9.39 2.51 4.69
N ILE A 311 -8.38 3.28 4.29
CA ILE A 311 -8.33 4.73 4.50
C ILE A 311 -9.44 5.42 3.69
N ASN A 312 -9.65 5.01 2.43
CA ASN A 312 -10.73 5.52 1.61
C ASN A 312 -12.11 5.28 2.24
N SER A 313 -12.33 4.12 2.87
CA SER A 313 -13.60 3.75 3.53
C SER A 313 -13.97 4.64 4.73
N VAL A 314 -12.97 5.23 5.40
CA VAL A 314 -13.17 6.06 6.60
C VAL A 314 -13.09 7.56 6.32
N VAL A 315 -12.46 7.96 5.22
CA VAL A 315 -12.28 9.36 4.83
C VAL A 315 -13.42 9.86 3.93
N ARG A 316 -13.94 9.03 3.02
CA ARG A 316 -15.02 9.40 2.09
C ARG A 316 -16.36 8.90 2.58
#